data_AF-A0AAV2LPG0-F1
#
_entry.id   AF-A0AAV2LPG0-F1
#
_cell.length_a   1.000
_cell.length_b   1.000
_cell.length_c   1.000
_cell.angle_alpha   90.00
_cell.angle_beta   90.00
_cell.angle_gamma   90.00
#
_symmetry.space_group_name_H-M   'P 1'
#
loop_
_entity.id
_entity.type
_entity.pdbx_description
1 polymer ?
#
loop_
_entity_poly.entity_id
_entity_poly.type
_entity_poly.pdbx_seq_one_letter_code
_entity_poly.pdbx_strand_id
1 'polypeptide(L)'
;MTIEERQEFKQRVRKELEMGGIEFYPQKEFDDDMEDKSDNDKIRETMPFAVVGSEKEYQVNSKRVLGRKTAWGIVEVENPNHCEFAQLRDFLIRSHLQDLKEVTHNIHYETYRAKRLNENGGLHPISDTQDSNL
;
A
#
# COMPACT_ATOMS: atom_id res chain seq x y z
N MET A 1 -10.06 9.33 17.77
CA MET A 1 -10.01 7.94 18.26
C MET A 1 -8.99 7.90 19.36
N THR A 2 -9.35 7.31 20.51
CA THR A 2 -8.38 7.01 21.57
C THR A 2 -7.43 5.91 21.11
N ILE A 3 -6.42 5.60 21.92
CA ILE A 3 -5.46 4.54 21.61
C ILE A 3 -6.19 3.18 21.57
N GLU A 4 -7.11 2.95 22.50
CA GLU A 4 -7.91 1.73 22.62
C GLU A 4 -8.83 1.57 21.41
N GLU A 5 -9.61 2.61 21.09
CA GLU A 5 -10.50 2.61 19.91
C GLU A 5 -9.72 2.35 18.61
N ARG A 6 -8.50 2.91 18.51
CA ARG A 6 -7.61 2.69 17.38
C ARG A 6 -7.20 1.22 17.27
N GLN A 7 -6.82 0.56 18.36
CA GLN A 7 -6.44 -0.84 18.33
C GLN A 7 -7.62 -1.75 17.95
N GLU A 8 -8.79 -1.52 18.55
CA GLU A 8 -9.99 -2.29 18.20
C GLU A 8 -10.38 -2.10 16.74
N PHE A 9 -10.32 -0.87 16.23
CA PHE A 9 -10.61 -0.59 14.83
C PHE A 9 -9.64 -1.29 13.89
N LYS A 10 -8.33 -1.28 14.18
CA LYS A 10 -7.33 -2.02 13.39
C LYS A 10 -7.63 -3.51 13.34
N GLN A 11 -7.99 -4.12 14.47
CA GLN A 11 -8.36 -5.53 14.53
C GLN A 11 -9.59 -5.85 13.68
N ARG A 12 -10.63 -5.00 13.74
CA ARG A 12 -11.82 -5.14 12.90
C ARG A 12 -11.48 -5.06 11.41
N VAL A 13 -10.70 -4.05 11.01
CA VAL A 13 -10.28 -3.89 9.61
C VAL A 13 -9.51 -5.11 9.12
N ARG A 14 -8.53 -5.62 9.88
CA ARG A 14 -7.79 -6.84 9.50
C ARG A 14 -8.70 -8.04 9.31
N LYS A 15 -9.65 -8.25 10.23
CA LYS A 15 -10.61 -9.34 10.15
C LYS A 15 -11.50 -9.22 8.92
N GLU A 16 -11.94 -8.01 8.58
CA GLU A 16 -12.74 -7.76 7.38
C GLU A 16 -11.95 -7.99 6.10
N LEU A 17 -10.68 -7.57 6.05
CA LEU A 17 -9.79 -7.85 4.92
C LEU A 17 -9.61 -9.36 4.71
N GLU A 18 -9.37 -10.11 5.79
CA GLU A 18 -9.25 -11.57 5.75
C GLU A 18 -10.55 -12.24 5.28
N MET A 19 -11.70 -11.87 5.87
CA MET A 19 -13.01 -12.41 5.48
C MET A 19 -13.38 -12.09 4.04
N GLY A 20 -12.94 -10.93 3.53
CA GLY A 20 -13.16 -10.50 2.16
C GLY A 20 -12.18 -11.09 1.13
N GLY A 21 -11.15 -11.83 1.57
CA GLY A 21 -10.07 -12.28 0.69
C GLY A 21 -9.31 -11.12 0.05
N ILE A 22 -9.23 -9.97 0.73
CA ILE A 22 -8.55 -8.78 0.23
C ILE A 22 -7.11 -8.82 0.71
N GLU A 23 -6.20 -9.08 -0.22
CA GLU A 23 -4.78 -8.99 0.03
C GLU A 23 -4.29 -7.54 -0.04
N PHE A 24 -3.32 -7.22 0.81
CA PHE A 24 -2.67 -5.92 0.84
C PHE A 24 -1.16 -6.10 0.89
N TYR A 25 -0.45 -5.10 0.37
CA TYR A 25 1.00 -5.10 0.35
C TYR A 25 1.59 -4.92 1.78
N PRO A 26 2.64 -5.67 2.17
CA PRO A 26 3.33 -6.71 1.40
C PRO A 26 2.57 -8.05 1.40
N GLN A 27 2.29 -8.64 0.23
CA GLN A 27 1.61 -9.93 0.13
C GLN A 27 2.53 -11.08 0.55
N LYS A 28 1.99 -12.07 1.29
CA LYS A 28 2.77 -13.20 1.81
C LYS A 28 3.38 -14.10 0.73
N GLU A 29 2.75 -14.13 -0.45
CA GLU A 29 3.23 -14.90 -1.59
C GLU A 29 4.48 -14.32 -2.25
N PHE A 30 4.85 -13.08 -1.94
CA PHE A 30 6.03 -12.39 -2.46
C PHE A 30 7.16 -12.24 -1.43
N ASP A 31 7.10 -12.97 -0.30
CA ASP A 31 8.22 -13.01 0.64
C ASP A 31 9.36 -13.87 0.05
N ASP A 32 10.50 -13.25 -0.28
CA ASP A 32 11.63 -13.92 -0.94
C ASP A 32 12.39 -14.87 -0.01
N ASP A 33 12.70 -14.44 1.21
CA ASP A 33 13.37 -15.25 2.23
C ASP A 33 12.82 -15.04 3.65
N MET A 34 13.45 -15.68 4.65
CA MET A 34 12.99 -15.63 6.04
C MET A 34 13.21 -14.27 6.71
N GLU A 35 14.21 -13.50 6.26
CA GLU A 35 14.47 -12.15 6.76
C GLU A 35 13.40 -11.18 6.23
N ASP A 36 13.15 -11.23 4.92
CA ASP A 36 12.10 -10.43 4.27
C ASP A 36 10.72 -10.75 4.85
N LYS A 37 10.40 -12.03 5.05
CA LYS A 37 9.17 -12.44 5.72
C LYS A 37 9.03 -11.82 7.12
N SER A 38 10.10 -11.86 7.92
CA SER A 38 10.09 -11.30 9.27
C SER A 38 9.84 -9.78 9.25
N ASP A 39 10.43 -9.06 8.30
CA ASP A 39 10.24 -7.62 8.18
C ASP A 39 8.84 -7.26 7.64
N ASN A 40 8.37 -8.00 6.65
CA ASN A 40 7.01 -7.86 6.11
C ASN A 40 5.93 -8.20 7.14
N ASP A 41 6.14 -9.20 8.00
CA ASP A 41 5.20 -9.54 9.08
C ASP A 41 5.04 -8.38 10.08
N LYS A 42 6.11 -7.66 10.43
CA LYS A 42 6.03 -6.45 11.29
C LYS A 42 5.16 -5.36 10.64
N ILE A 43 5.25 -5.20 9.32
CA ILE A 43 4.41 -4.25 8.58
C ILE A 43 2.94 -4.70 8.59
N ARG A 44 2.67 -5.98 8.31
CA ARG A 44 1.31 -6.56 8.31
C ARG A 44 0.65 -6.42 9.68
N GLU A 45 1.40 -6.62 10.76
CA GLU A 45 0.94 -6.42 12.14
C GLU A 45 0.65 -4.95 12.47
N THR A 46 1.29 -4.01 11.77
CA THR A 46 1.07 -2.58 11.96
C THR A 46 -0.13 -2.07 11.13
N MET A 47 -0.37 -2.64 9.96
CA MET A 47 -1.43 -2.23 9.03
C MET A 47 -2.84 -2.42 9.60
N PRO A 48 -3.81 -1.50 9.37
CA PRO A 48 -3.63 -0.24 8.66
C PRO A 48 -2.89 0.81 9.52
N PHE A 49 -2.06 1.64 8.89
CA PHE A 49 -1.42 2.77 9.58
C PHE A 49 -2.46 3.83 9.99
N ALA A 50 -2.46 4.18 11.28
CA ALA A 50 -3.28 5.23 11.86
C ALA A 50 -2.53 6.57 11.78
N VAL A 51 -2.72 7.27 10.66
CA VAL A 51 -1.96 8.47 10.32
C VAL A 51 -2.72 9.77 10.60
N VAL A 52 -1.95 10.81 10.86
CA VAL A 52 -2.44 12.19 10.92
C VAL A 52 -1.66 13.00 9.88
N GLY A 53 -2.35 13.64 8.94
CA GLY A 53 -1.73 14.49 7.93
C GLY A 53 -1.77 15.98 8.30
N SER A 54 -0.70 16.71 7.97
CA SER A 54 -0.66 18.17 8.03
C SER A 54 0.42 18.74 7.10
N GLU A 55 0.14 19.91 6.53
CA GLU A 55 1.12 20.77 5.82
C GLU A 55 1.58 21.95 6.69
N LYS A 56 0.99 22.11 7.89
CA LYS A 56 1.27 23.24 8.77
C LYS A 56 2.39 22.91 9.75
N GLU A 57 3.32 23.85 9.89
CA GLU A 57 4.40 23.78 10.85
C GLU A 57 4.09 24.60 12.11
N TYR A 58 4.52 24.08 13.26
CA TYR A 58 4.44 24.75 14.55
C TYR A 58 5.78 24.65 15.28
N GLN A 59 6.02 25.57 16.22
CA GLN A 59 7.20 25.52 17.07
C GLN A 59 6.85 24.87 18.40
N VAL A 60 7.47 23.73 18.69
CA VAL A 60 7.28 22.92 19.92
C VAL A 60 8.66 22.61 20.48
N ASN A 61 8.92 22.94 21.75
CA ASN A 61 10.24 22.75 22.39
C ASN A 61 11.42 23.28 21.54
N SER A 62 11.24 24.47 20.94
CA SER A 62 12.20 25.11 20.02
C SER A 62 12.48 24.37 18.71
N LYS A 63 11.78 23.27 18.40
CA LYS A 63 11.84 22.56 17.13
C LYS A 63 10.64 22.92 16.25
N ARG A 64 10.87 23.11 14.94
CA ARG A 64 9.77 23.20 13.96
C ARG A 64 9.29 21.79 13.63
N VAL A 65 8.00 21.56 13.79
CA VAL A 65 7.37 20.24 13.58
C VAL A 65 6.12 20.40 12.73
N LEU A 66 5.89 19.47 11.82
CA LEU A 66 4.60 19.33 11.14
C LEU A 66 3.56 18.86 12.16
N GLY A 67 2.41 19.54 12.21
CA GLY A 67 1.41 19.22 13.23
C GLY A 67 0.01 19.71 12.90
N ARG A 68 -0.98 19.21 13.64
CA ARG A 68 -2.35 19.76 13.63
C ARG A 68 -2.62 20.43 14.96
N LYS A 69 -2.92 21.73 14.95
CA LYS A 69 -3.38 22.45 16.14
C LYS A 69 -4.84 22.12 16.43
N THR A 70 -5.11 21.75 17.67
CA THR A 70 -6.45 21.50 18.23
C THR A 70 -6.68 22.41 19.44
N ALA A 71 -7.86 22.35 20.04
CA ALA A 71 -8.14 23.06 21.29
C ALA A 71 -7.31 22.57 22.48
N TRP A 72 -6.82 21.32 22.43
CA TRP A 72 -6.10 20.65 23.53
C TRP A 72 -4.58 20.60 23.35
N GLY A 73 -4.07 21.07 22.21
CA GLY A 73 -2.64 21.04 21.92
C GLY A 73 -2.33 20.83 20.44
N ILE A 74 -1.07 20.48 20.15
CA ILE A 74 -0.59 20.21 18.80
C ILE A 74 -0.32 18.72 18.67
N VAL A 75 -0.98 18.08 17.71
CA VAL A 75 -0.69 16.72 17.30
C VAL A 75 0.47 16.76 16.31
N GLU A 76 1.67 16.46 16.77
CA GLU A 76 2.87 16.36 15.93
C GLU A 76 2.79 15.12 15.02
N VAL A 77 2.89 15.33 13.71
CA VAL A 77 2.71 14.29 12.69
C VAL A 77 3.82 13.24 12.73
N GLU A 78 5.07 13.66 12.93
CA GLU A 78 6.21 12.74 12.93
C GLU A 78 6.51 12.12 14.30
N ASN A 79 5.70 12.41 15.32
CA ASN A 79 5.87 11.86 16.66
C ASN A 79 5.14 10.51 16.77
N PRO A 80 5.84 9.38 17.01
CA PRO A 80 5.23 8.05 17.06
C PRO A 80 4.25 7.86 18.22
N ASN A 81 4.30 8.72 19.24
CA ASN A 81 3.33 8.73 20.32
C ASN A 81 1.99 9.35 19.92
N HIS A 82 1.95 10.09 18.80
CA HIS A 82 0.75 10.76 18.31
C HIS A 82 0.08 10.01 17.16
N CYS A 83 0.87 9.55 16.18
CA CYS A 83 0.36 8.79 15.05
C CYS A 83 1.46 7.96 14.38
N GLU A 84 1.06 7.14 13.40
CA GLU A 84 1.97 6.19 12.74
C GLU A 84 2.48 6.71 11.38
N PHE A 85 2.39 8.02 11.13
CA PHE A 85 2.87 8.61 9.89
C PHE A 85 4.36 8.35 9.64
N ALA A 86 5.19 8.41 10.68
CA ALA A 86 6.62 8.12 10.54
C ALA A 86 6.87 6.69 10.03
N GLN A 87 6.07 5.72 10.50
CA GLN A 87 6.16 4.33 10.05
C GLN A 87 5.70 4.20 8.59
N LEU A 88 4.57 4.82 8.21
CA LEU A 88 4.10 4.85 6.82
C LEU A 88 5.13 5.49 5.88
N ARG A 89 5.71 6.62 6.26
CA ARG A 89 6.74 7.30 5.48
C ARG A 89 7.95 6.38 5.29
N ASP A 90 8.46 5.81 6.37
CA ASP A 90 9.67 4.99 6.32
C ASP A 90 9.44 3.72 5.51
N PHE A 91 8.26 3.11 5.65
CA PHE A 91 7.79 2.02 4.80
C PHE A 91 7.83 2.41 3.32
N LEU A 92 7.14 3.48 2.93
CA LEU A 92 6.99 3.86 1.52
C LEU A 92 8.27 4.32 0.83
N ILE A 93 9.11 5.11 1.51
CA ILE A 93 10.23 5.80 0.86
C ILE A 93 11.62 5.39 1.34
N ARG A 94 11.73 4.59 2.41
CA ARG A 94 13.04 4.14 2.92
C ARG A 94 13.26 2.65 2.76
N SER A 95 12.31 1.82 3.17
CA SER A 95 12.50 0.36 3.14
C SER A 95 11.87 -0.32 1.93
N HIS A 96 10.64 0.02 1.54
CA HIS A 96 9.87 -0.80 0.58
C HIS A 96 9.67 -0.16 -0.79
N LEU A 97 10.26 1.02 -1.07
CA LEU A 97 10.04 1.73 -2.33
C LEU A 97 10.43 0.89 -3.55
N GLN A 98 11.54 0.16 -3.46
CA GLN A 98 12.05 -0.62 -4.58
C GLN A 98 11.19 -1.87 -4.80
N ASP A 99 10.85 -2.61 -3.74
CA ASP A 99 9.96 -3.77 -3.82
C ASP A 99 8.55 -3.38 -4.34
N LEU A 100 7.99 -2.25 -3.87
CA LEU A 100 6.74 -1.70 -4.42
C LEU A 100 6.80 -1.50 -5.95
N LYS A 101 7.93 -1.04 -6.48
CA LYS A 101 8.13 -0.88 -7.92
C LYS A 101 8.23 -2.23 -8.62
N GLU A 102 8.92 -3.19 -8.01
CA GLU A 102 9.12 -4.54 -8.56
C GLU A 102 7.80 -5.32 -8.61
N VAL A 103 7.02 -5.34 -7.53
CA VAL A 103 5.66 -5.92 -7.53
C VAL A 103 4.79 -5.23 -8.58
N THR A 104 4.83 -3.90 -8.66
CA THR A 104 4.07 -3.16 -9.68
C THR A 104 4.47 -3.56 -11.10
N HIS A 105 5.76 -3.68 -11.38
CA HIS A 105 6.26 -4.01 -12.72
C HIS A 105 6.05 -5.48 -13.07
N ASN A 106 6.53 -6.39 -12.23
CA ASN A 106 6.60 -7.82 -12.50
C ASN A 106 5.26 -8.53 -12.32
N ILE A 107 4.39 -8.03 -11.45
CA ILE A 107 3.09 -8.65 -11.17
C ILE A 107 1.98 -7.86 -11.85
N HIS A 108 1.74 -6.63 -11.41
CA HIS A 108 0.55 -5.89 -11.84
C HIS A 108 0.63 -5.48 -13.33
N TYR A 109 1.75 -4.92 -13.75
CA TYR A 109 1.95 -4.52 -15.14
C TYR A 109 2.05 -5.72 -16.08
N GLU A 110 2.83 -6.76 -15.77
CA GLU A 110 2.90 -7.94 -16.64
C GLU A 110 1.56 -8.69 -16.74
N THR A 111 0.79 -8.78 -15.65
CA THR A 111 -0.58 -9.34 -15.70
C THR A 111 -1.46 -8.54 -16.66
N TYR A 112 -1.42 -7.21 -16.55
CA TYR A 112 -2.14 -6.33 -17.48
C TYR A 112 -1.65 -6.49 -18.92
N ARG A 113 -0.34 -6.54 -19.13
CA ARG A 113 0.31 -6.67 -20.45
C ARG A 113 -0.08 -7.98 -21.11
N ALA A 114 -0.03 -9.11 -20.40
CA ALA A 114 -0.45 -10.41 -20.91
C ALA A 114 -1.93 -10.41 -21.33
N LYS A 115 -2.80 -9.82 -20.49
CA LYS A 115 -4.23 -9.68 -20.81
C LYS A 115 -4.44 -8.87 -22.11
N ARG A 116 -3.76 -7.73 -22.25
CA ARG A 116 -3.85 -6.89 -23.45
C ARG A 116 -3.32 -7.56 -24.71
N LEU A 117 -2.21 -8.29 -24.61
CA LEU A 117 -1.68 -9.03 -25.75
C LEU A 117 -2.64 -10.15 -26.18
N ASN A 118 -3.34 -10.79 -25.24
CA ASN A 118 -4.34 -11.81 -25.58
C ASN A 118 -5.60 -11.18 -26.20
N GLU A 119 -6.05 -10.02 -25.72
CA GLU A 119 -7.18 -9.28 -26.29
C GLU A 119 -6.89 -8.75 -27.69
N ASN A 120 -5.67 -8.26 -27.94
CA ASN A 120 -5.26 -7.65 -29.21
C ASN A 120 -4.58 -8.63 -30.19
N GLY A 121 -4.18 -9.81 -29.72
CA GLY A 121 -3.41 -10.83 -30.46
C GLY A 121 -4.25 -11.99 -31.00
N GLY A 122 -5.56 -12.00 -30.74
CA GLY A 122 -6.49 -12.78 -31.55
C GLY A 122 -6.64 -12.12 -32.92
N LEU A 123 -5.70 -12.37 -33.84
CA LEU A 123 -5.91 -12.16 -35.27
C LEU A 123 -7.31 -12.69 -35.61
N HIS A 124 -8.19 -11.82 -36.10
CA HIS A 124 -9.44 -12.26 -36.72
C HIS A 124 -9.10 -13.37 -37.72
N PRO A 125 -9.83 -14.50 -37.75
CA PRO A 125 -9.62 -15.48 -38.79
C PRO A 125 -9.77 -14.75 -40.12
N ILE A 126 -8.72 -14.81 -40.94
CA ILE A 126 -8.76 -14.35 -42.31
C ILE A 126 -9.94 -15.10 -42.93
N SER A 127 -11.05 -14.41 -43.17
CA SER A 127 -12.14 -14.97 -43.96
C SER A 127 -11.55 -15.19 -45.34
N ASP A 128 -11.32 -16.45 -45.70
CA ASP A 128 -10.97 -16.84 -47.06
C ASP A 128 -11.98 -16.18 -48.00
N THR A 129 -11.54 -15.15 -48.70
CA THR A 129 -12.23 -14.65 -49.88
C THR A 129 -12.21 -15.79 -50.87
N GLN A 130 -13.34 -16.48 -50.99
CA GLN A 130 -13.63 -17.32 -52.14
C GLN A 130 -13.59 -16.40 -53.37
N ASP A 131 -12.48 -16.44 -54.10
CA ASP A 131 -12.46 -16.05 -55.50
C ASP A 131 -13.29 -17.07 -56.28
N SER A 132 -14.60 -16.87 -56.28
CA SER A 132 -15.49 -17.40 -57.30
C SER A 132 -15.32 -16.53 -58.55
N ASN A 133 -14.37 -16.90 -59.41
CA ASN A 133 -14.33 -16.49 -60.82
C ASN A 133 -13.45 -17.46 -61.62
N LEU A 134 -14.07 -18.54 -62.12
CA LEU A 134 -14.04 -19.06 -63.50
C LEU A 134 -14.65 -20.46 -63.56
#